data_AF-A0A4R3SD07-F1
#
_entry.id   AF-A0A4R3SD07-F1
#
_cell.length_a   1.000
_cell.length_b   1.000
_cell.length_c   1.000
_cell.angle_alpha   90.00
_cell.angle_beta   90.00
_cell.angle_gamma   90.00
#
_symmetry.space_group_name_H-M   'P 1'
#
loop_
_entity.id
_entity.type
_entity.pdbx_description
1 polymer ?
#
loop_
_entity_poly.entity_id
_entity_poly.type
_entity_poly.pdbx_seq_one_letter_code
_entity_poly.pdbx_strand_id
1 'polypeptide(L)' 'MTGSNAGVKRNRLPRGVNAARPDIALHPDTGQDYLDAARASGNLSVSLYLERLRAQLVAEYGALPILDDSLEVAHTAA' A
#
# COMPACT_ATOMS: atom_id res chain seq x y z
N MET A 1 2.05 22.48 6.65
CA MET A 1 3.30 21.74 6.89
C MET A 1 3.98 21.55 5.54
N THR A 2 5.16 22.16 5.36
CA THR A 2 5.92 22.15 4.10
C THR A 2 6.54 20.77 3.92
N GLY A 3 5.76 19.81 3.42
CA GLY A 3 6.22 18.45 3.15
C GLY A 3 7.17 18.45 1.96
N SER A 4 8.47 18.54 2.21
CA SER A 4 9.49 18.34 1.20
C SER A 4 9.40 16.89 0.71
N ASN A 5 8.82 16.70 -0.47
CA ASN A 5 8.70 15.40 -1.13
C ASN A 5 10.02 14.96 -1.80
N ALA A 6 11.12 15.64 -1.51
CA ALA A 6 12.43 15.35 -2.05
C ALA A 6 12.84 13.91 -1.69
N GLY A 7 13.12 13.09 -2.70
CA GLY A 7 13.61 11.72 -2.52
C GLY A 7 12.54 10.63 -2.34
N VAL A 8 11.24 10.96 -2.37
CA VAL A 8 10.19 9.93 -2.34
C VAL A 8 10.09 9.27 -3.72
N LYS A 9 10.33 7.95 -3.80
CA LYS A 9 10.11 7.18 -5.03
C LYS A 9 8.62 6.96 -5.22
N ARG A 10 8.07 7.51 -6.31
CA ARG A 10 6.63 7.50 -6.59
C ARG A 10 6.28 6.54 -7.69
N ASN A 11 5.07 5.99 -7.63
CA ASN A 11 4.48 5.30 -8.77
C ASN A 11 4.27 6.32 -9.90
N ARG A 12 4.96 6.12 -11.02
CA ARG A 12 4.78 6.92 -12.25
C ARG A 12 3.92 6.12 -13.19
N LEU A 13 2.65 6.49 -13.27
CA LEU A 13 1.75 5.90 -14.25
C LEU A 13 2.26 6.17 -15.67
N PRO A 14 2.04 5.24 -16.61
CA PRO A 14 2.32 5.47 -18.01
C PRO A 14 1.59 6.72 -18.52
N ARG A 15 2.20 7.39 -19.50
CA ARG A 15 1.61 8.59 -20.10
C ARG A 15 0.24 8.24 -20.70
N GLY A 16 -0.79 9.04 -20.36
CA GLY A 16 -2.17 8.83 -20.81
C GLY A 16 -3.05 8.00 -19.86
N VAL A 17 -2.49 7.46 -18.78
CA VAL A 17 -3.27 6.78 -17.74
C VAL A 17 -3.64 7.77 -16.64
N ASN A 18 -4.95 7.95 -16.42
CA ASN A 18 -5.45 8.75 -15.32
C ASN A 18 -5.27 8.01 -14.00
N ALA A 19 -4.75 8.71 -12.99
CA ALA A 19 -4.68 8.17 -11.64
C ALA A 19 -6.10 8.11 -11.06
N ALA A 20 -6.60 6.91 -10.80
CA ALA A 20 -7.72 6.71 -9.90
C ALA A 20 -7.19 6.71 -8.45
N ARG A 21 -7.80 7.51 -7.58
CA ARG A 21 -7.54 7.49 -6.14
C ARG A 21 -8.84 7.04 -5.47
N PRO A 22 -9.06 5.72 -5.33
CA PRO A 22 -10.18 5.26 -4.53
C PRO A 22 -9.96 5.72 -3.09
N ASP A 23 -11.00 6.25 -2.45
CA ASP A 23 -10.99 6.50 -1.02
C ASP A 23 -11.02 5.14 -0.31
N ILE A 24 -9.94 4.79 0.36
CA ILE A 24 -9.79 3.55 1.13
C ILE A 24 -9.82 3.93 2.60
N ALA A 25 -10.80 3.39 3.33
CA ALA A 25 -10.83 3.49 4.78
C ALA A 25 -9.92 2.42 5.38
N LEU A 26 -8.88 2.85 6.09
CA LEU A 26 -8.00 1.97 6.87
C LEU A 26 -8.13 2.33 8.34
N HIS A 27 -7.99 1.32 9.21
CA HIS A 27 -7.73 1.59 10.62
C HIS A 27 -6.46 2.46 10.74
N PRO A 28 -6.42 3.47 11.64
CA PRO A 28 -5.29 4.39 11.73
C PRO A 28 -3.94 3.69 11.88
N ASP A 29 -3.88 2.66 12.74
CA ASP A 29 -2.64 1.91 12.99
C ASP A 29 -2.18 1.15 11.74
N THR A 30 -3.11 0.49 11.04
CA THR A 30 -2.83 -0.20 9.78
C THR A 30 -2.31 0.77 8.71
N GLY A 31 -2.91 1.96 8.62
CA GLY A 31 -2.45 3.01 7.71
C GLY A 31 -1.02 3.46 8.03
N GLN A 32 -0.70 3.60 9.32
CA GLN A 32 0.62 4.00 9.80
C GLN A 32 1.67 2.91 9.55
N ASP A 33 1.35 1.64 9.77
CA ASP A 33 2.23 0.51 9.49
C ASP A 33 2.66 0.48 8.01
N TYR A 34 1.70 0.69 7.10
CA TYR A 34 2.02 0.77 5.66
C TYR A 34 2.88 1.98 5.30
N LEU A 35 2.67 3.13 5.96
CA LEU A 35 3.50 4.32 5.75
C LEU A 35 4.94 4.08 6.20
N ASP A 36 5.14 3.45 7.35
CA ASP A 36 6.46 3.18 7.90
C ASP A 36 7.20 2.09 7.13
N ALA A 37 6.50 1.04 6.70
CA ALA A 37 7.06 0.03 5.80
C ALA A 37 7.47 0.63 4.44
N ALA A 38 6.66 1.55 3.89
CA ALA A 38 7.00 2.24 2.65
C ALA A 38 8.26 3.10 2.79
N ARG A 39 8.43 3.78 3.92
CA ARG A 39 9.65 4.55 4.26
C ARG A 39 10.87 3.66 4.39
N ALA A 40 10.75 2.56 5.15
CA ALA A 40 11.82 1.59 5.35
C ALA A 40 12.27 0.92 4.04
N SER A 41 11.35 0.77 3.08
CA SER A 41 11.61 0.19 1.75
C SER A 41 12.37 1.12 0.78
N GLY A 42 13.11 2.10 1.29
CA GLY A 42 13.85 3.08 0.51
C GLY A 42 13.02 4.30 0.11
N ASN A 43 12.21 4.79 1.06
CA ASN A 43 11.40 6.01 0.95
C ASN A 43 10.40 5.97 -0.23
N LEU A 44 9.60 4.90 -0.30
CA LEU A 44 8.56 4.75 -1.31
C LEU A 44 7.31 5.54 -0.91
N SER A 45 6.56 6.01 -1.91
CA SER A 45 5.15 6.37 -1.70
C SER A 45 4.34 5.12 -1.37
N VAL A 46 3.31 5.22 -0.52
CA VAL A 46 2.42 4.10 -0.16
C VAL A 46 1.88 3.37 -1.38
N SER A 47 1.41 4.08 -2.41
CA SER A 47 0.92 3.43 -3.63
C SER A 47 1.98 2.59 -4.33
N LEU A 48 3.24 3.04 -4.38
CA LEU A 48 4.33 2.25 -4.97
C LEU A 48 4.73 1.07 -4.09
N TYR A 49 4.67 1.25 -2.77
CA TYR A 49 4.89 0.15 -1.83
C TYR A 49 3.85 -0.95 -2.03
N LEU A 50 2.55 -0.60 -2.13
CA LEU A 50 1.47 -1.57 -2.36
C LEU A 50 1.59 -2.29 -3.71
N GLU A 51 2.01 -1.59 -4.77
CA GLU A 51 2.27 -2.23 -6.08
C GLU A 51 3.41 -3.26 -6.02
N ARG A 52 4.47 -2.94 -5.26
CA ARG A 52 5.57 -3.90 -5.03
C ARG A 52 5.14 -5.07 -4.17
N LEU A 53 4.36 -4.82 -3.12
CA LEU A 53 3.80 -5.86 -2.28
C LEU A 53 2.91 -6.81 -3.09
N ARG A 54 2.04 -6.27 -3.95
CA ARG A 54 1.26 -7.05 -4.91
C ARG A 54 2.16 -7.90 -5.80
N ALA A 55 3.20 -7.31 -6.39
CA ALA A 55 4.11 -8.04 -7.28
C ALA A 55 4.84 -9.18 -6.54
N GLN A 56 5.25 -8.94 -5.29
CA GLN A 56 5.86 -9.97 -4.44
C GLN A 56 4.89 -11.12 -4.15
N LEU A 57 3.67 -10.81 -3.73
CA LEU A 57 2.64 -11.82 -3.45
C LEU A 57 2.31 -12.64 -4.71
N VAL A 58 2.19 -11.99 -5.87
CA VAL A 58 1.97 -12.69 -7.15
C VAL A 58 3.17 -13.57 -7.51
N ALA A 59 4.40 -13.11 -7.27
CA ALA A 59 5.60 -13.93 -7.54
C ALA A 59 5.68 -15.15 -6.61
N GLU A 60 5.21 -15.03 -5.37
CA GLU A 60 5.26 -16.08 -4.36
C GLU A 60 4.10 -17.10 -4.51
N TYR A 61 2.88 -16.63 -4.73
CA TYR A 61 1.66 -17.44 -4.75
C TYR A 61 1.07 -17.65 -6.15
N GLY A 62 1.66 -17.07 -7.19
CA GLY A 62 1.12 -17.05 -8.56
C GLY A 62 -0.07 -16.09 -8.77
N ALA A 63 -0.65 -15.57 -7.69
CA ALA A 63 -1.78 -14.64 -7.70
C ALA A 63 -1.79 -13.80 -6.40
N LEU A 64 -2.69 -12.82 -6.33
CA LEU A 64 -3.02 -12.21 -5.03
C LEU A 64 -3.78 -13.24 -4.18
N PRO A 65 -3.39 -13.47 -2.92
CA PRO A 65 -4.12 -14.37 -2.02
C PRO A 65 -5.58 -13.94 -1.86
N ILE A 66 -6.48 -14.92 -1.88
CA ILE A 66 -7.87 -14.72 -1.47
C ILE A 66 -7.88 -14.84 0.06
N LEU A 67 -8.27 -13.76 0.73
CA LEU A 67 -8.45 -13.75 2.17
C LEU A 67 -9.86 -14.30 2.45
N ASP A 68 -9.98 -15.31 3.31
CA ASP A 68 -11.28 -15.79 3.78
C ASP A 68 -11.69 -15.10 5.09
N ASP A 69 -13.00 -15.04 5.36
CA ASP A 69 -13.59 -14.30 6.49
C ASP A 69 -13.29 -14.94 7.86
N SER A 70 -12.49 -16.01 7.93
CA SER A 70 -12.10 -16.67 9.18
C SER A 70 -11.44 -15.72 10.18
N LEU A 71 -10.95 -14.56 9.72
CA LEU A 71 -10.20 -13.57 10.47
C LEU A 71 -10.95 -12.25 10.76
N GLU A 72 -12.19 -12.04 10.26
CA GLU A 72 -12.92 -10.78 10.49
C GLU A 72 -13.18 -10.47 11.98
N VAL A 73 -13.19 -11.49 12.83
CA VAL A 73 -13.39 -11.35 14.29
C VAL A 73 -12.25 -10.57 14.96
N ALA A 74 -11.04 -10.55 14.39
CA ALA A 74 -9.87 -9.94 15.03
C ALA A 74 -9.77 -8.41 14.87
N HIS A 75 -10.36 -7.83 13.81
CA HIS A 75 -10.14 -6.42 13.45
C HIS A 75 -11.27 -5.46 13.80
N THR A 76 -12.46 -5.97 14.15
CA THR A 76 -13.62 -5.15 14.53
C THR A 76 -13.74 -4.96 16.06
N ALA A 77 -12.87 -5.60 16.85
CA ALA A 77 -13.01 -5.68 18.31
C ALA A 77 -12.14 -4.68 19.11
N ALA A 78 -11.54 -3.66 18.48
CA ALA A 78 -10.70 -2.67 19.16
C ALA A 78 -11.38 -1.29 19.27
#